data_AF-A0A1H9H5V7-F1
#
_entry.id   AF-A0A1H9H5V7-F1
#
_cell.length_a   1.000
_cell.length_b   1.000
_cell.length_c   1.000
_cell.angle_alpha   90.00
_cell.angle_beta   90.00
_cell.angle_gamma   90.00
#
_symmetry.space_group_name_H-M   'P 1'
#
loop_
_entity.id
_entity.type
_entity.pdbx_description
1 polymer ?
#
loop_
_entity_poly.entity_id
_entity_poly.type
_entity_poly.pdbx_seq_one_letter_code
_entity_poly.pdbx_strand_id
1 'polypeptide(L)'
;MPLRISLFIISAVLTIQCPSVNAESQEESFTVSQQSINHFRQISVRILSAYKTPPRYIGSTSHWHLFLKKETRKAVDKDFSTIFGYKIPRDFSNIENGWELSLPAVAINPDNCPEVTRYSDDKTGFSLPQGTEIAARCISQ
;
A
#
# COMPACT_ATOMS: atom_id res chain seq x y z
N MET A 1 48.50 15.71 -61.38
CA MET A 1 47.14 16.26 -61.24
C MET A 1 46.53 15.66 -59.98
N PRO A 2 46.29 16.44 -58.91
CA PRO A 2 45.73 15.89 -57.67
C PRO A 2 44.21 15.71 -57.80
N LEU A 3 43.75 14.52 -57.42
CA LEU A 3 42.34 14.14 -57.36
C LEU A 3 41.73 14.75 -56.09
N ARG A 4 40.71 15.60 -56.26
CA ARG A 4 39.92 16.16 -55.15
C ARG A 4 38.96 15.09 -54.64
N ILE A 5 39.07 14.73 -53.36
CA ILE A 5 38.06 13.93 -52.66
C ILE A 5 37.39 14.87 -51.65
N SER A 6 36.19 15.33 -51.98
CA SER A 6 35.34 16.12 -51.10
C SER A 6 34.62 15.18 -50.13
N LEU A 7 34.89 15.32 -48.84
CA LEU A 7 34.18 14.63 -47.77
C LEU A 7 32.79 15.27 -47.59
N PHE A 8 31.73 14.48 -47.75
CA PHE A 8 30.37 14.84 -47.36
C PHE A 8 30.21 14.65 -45.84
N ILE A 9 29.87 15.71 -45.11
CA ILE A 9 29.50 15.65 -43.70
C ILE A 9 27.99 15.36 -43.64
N ILE A 10 27.63 14.15 -43.22
CA ILE A 10 26.24 13.78 -42.92
C ILE A 10 25.96 14.20 -41.48
N SER A 11 25.24 15.31 -41.32
CA SER A 11 24.70 15.75 -40.02
C SER A 11 23.54 14.84 -39.60
N ALA A 12 23.81 13.88 -38.72
CA ALA A 12 22.76 13.10 -38.06
C ALA A 12 22.12 13.94 -36.94
N VAL A 13 20.93 14.48 -37.20
CA VAL A 13 20.09 15.11 -36.18
C VAL A 13 19.47 13.98 -35.34
N LEU A 14 20.05 13.71 -34.17
CA LEU A 14 19.43 12.85 -33.16
C LEU A 14 18.29 13.63 -32.48
N THR A 15 17.07 13.47 -32.99
CA THR A 15 15.86 13.86 -32.24
C THR A 15 15.65 12.84 -31.14
N ILE A 16 16.14 13.16 -29.94
CA ILE A 16 15.78 12.47 -28.70
C ILE A 16 14.30 12.77 -28.44
N GLN A 17 13.41 11.92 -28.94
CA GLN A 17 12.02 11.90 -28.50
C GLN A 17 12.01 11.27 -27.11
N CYS A 18 11.98 12.11 -26.06
CA CYS A 18 11.60 11.65 -24.73
C CYS A 18 10.12 11.27 -24.77
N PRO A 19 9.74 9.99 -24.56
CA PRO A 19 8.33 9.68 -24.36
C PRO A 19 7.90 10.33 -23.05
N SER A 20 7.02 11.31 -23.15
CA SER A 20 6.25 11.84 -22.04
C SER A 20 5.37 10.71 -21.51
N VAL A 21 5.89 9.98 -20.52
CA VAL A 21 5.14 9.02 -19.72
C VAL A 21 4.13 9.83 -18.91
N ASN A 22 2.90 9.91 -19.42
CA ASN A 22 1.74 10.33 -18.65
C ASN A 22 1.60 9.35 -17.49
N ALA A 23 1.97 9.80 -16.29
CA ALA A 23 1.66 9.11 -15.06
C ALA A 23 0.19 9.38 -14.76
N GLU A 24 -0.72 8.54 -15.28
CA GLU A 24 -2.06 8.48 -14.74
C GLU A 24 -1.95 8.11 -13.25
N SER A 25 -2.59 8.89 -12.39
CA SER A 25 -2.75 8.57 -10.98
C SER A 25 -3.67 7.35 -10.85
N GLN A 26 -3.14 6.16 -11.09
CA GLN A 26 -3.84 4.92 -10.79
C GLN A 26 -4.05 4.86 -9.27
N GLU A 27 -5.29 4.66 -8.84
CA GLU A 27 -5.57 4.34 -7.44
C GLU A 27 -4.81 3.05 -7.09
N GLU A 28 -3.76 3.20 -6.28
CA GLU A 28 -2.93 2.06 -5.90
C GLU A 28 -3.68 1.15 -4.91
N SER A 29 -3.90 -0.08 -5.34
CA SER A 29 -4.48 -1.15 -4.54
C SER A 29 -3.49 -2.30 -4.36
N PHE A 30 -3.68 -3.09 -3.30
CA PHE A 30 -2.88 -4.27 -3.02
C PHE A 30 -3.79 -5.50 -2.90
N THR A 31 -3.50 -6.55 -3.69
CA THR A 31 -4.24 -7.80 -3.62
C THR A 31 -3.78 -8.64 -2.43
N VAL A 32 -4.68 -8.86 -1.48
CA VAL A 32 -4.38 -9.67 -0.29
C VAL A 32 -4.66 -11.14 -0.58
N SER A 33 -3.59 -11.93 -0.67
CA SER A 33 -3.62 -13.39 -0.80
C SER A 33 -2.97 -14.07 0.41
N GLN A 34 -3.21 -15.37 0.58
CA GLN A 34 -2.52 -16.16 1.63
C GLN A 34 -1.00 -16.07 1.52
N GLN A 35 -0.47 -16.09 0.29
CA GLN A 35 0.96 -15.90 0.05
C GLN A 35 1.43 -14.54 0.53
N SER A 36 0.69 -13.46 0.25
CA SER A 36 1.06 -12.12 0.72
C SER A 36 1.09 -12.04 2.26
N ILE A 37 0.08 -12.60 2.94
CA ILE A 37 -0.04 -12.62 4.40
C ILE A 37 1.14 -13.34 5.06
N ASN A 38 1.64 -14.41 4.44
CA ASN A 38 2.81 -15.13 4.95
C ASN A 38 4.05 -14.22 5.00
N HIS A 39 4.18 -13.29 4.05
CA HIS A 39 5.27 -12.33 3.96
C HIS A 39 5.02 -11.02 4.74
N PHE A 40 3.81 -10.79 5.27
CA PHE A 40 3.54 -9.62 6.08
C PHE A 40 4.40 -9.63 7.34
N ARG A 41 4.91 -8.44 7.70
CA ARG A 41 5.69 -8.27 8.92
C ARG A 41 4.78 -8.44 10.13
N GLN A 42 5.13 -9.36 11.03
CA GLN A 42 4.43 -9.50 12.30
C GLN A 42 4.84 -8.36 13.24
N ILE A 43 3.86 -7.66 13.81
CA ILE A 43 4.06 -6.59 14.80
C ILE A 43 3.16 -6.83 16.02
N SER A 44 3.40 -6.10 17.11
CA SER A 44 2.51 -6.04 18.27
C SER A 44 1.63 -4.80 18.23
N VAL A 45 0.54 -4.79 19.00
CA VAL A 45 -0.32 -3.60 19.17
C VAL A 45 0.48 -2.41 19.73
N ARG A 46 1.48 -2.66 20.59
CA ARG A 46 2.39 -1.62 21.07
C ARG A 46 3.14 -0.94 19.92
N ILE A 47 3.71 -1.72 19.00
CA ILE A 47 4.41 -1.18 17.82
C ILE A 47 3.41 -0.43 16.92
N LEU A 48 2.23 -1.00 16.69
CA LEU A 48 1.16 -0.37 15.92
C LEU A 48 0.83 1.04 16.47
N SER A 49 0.67 1.17 17.78
CA SER A 49 0.36 2.44 18.46
C SER A 49 1.49 3.47 18.45
N ALA A 50 2.72 3.04 18.16
CA ALA A 50 3.90 3.92 18.15
C ALA A 50 4.15 4.55 16.77
N TYR A 51 3.47 4.08 15.72
CA TYR A 51 3.60 4.70 14.40
C TYR A 51 2.99 6.10 14.39
N LYS A 52 3.75 7.08 13.89
CA LYS A 52 3.26 8.44 13.65
C LYS A 52 2.02 8.46 12.73
N THR A 53 2.02 7.58 11.74
CA THR A 53 0.87 7.31 10.86
C THR A 53 0.64 5.81 10.88
N PRO A 54 -0.36 5.33 11.64
CA PRO A 54 -0.57 3.91 11.84
C PRO A 54 -1.01 3.24 10.54
N PRO A 55 -0.56 1.99 10.29
CA PRO A 55 -1.19 1.11 9.32
C PRO A 55 -2.72 1.05 9.50
N ARG A 56 -3.42 1.03 8.37
CA ARG A 56 -4.89 0.99 8.25
C ARG A 56 -5.37 -0.45 8.38
N TYR A 57 -6.43 -0.67 9.15
CA TYR A 57 -6.96 -2.02 9.37
C TYR A 57 -7.78 -2.48 8.16
N ILE A 58 -7.51 -3.69 7.67
CA ILE A 58 -8.15 -4.21 6.45
C ILE A 58 -9.06 -5.42 6.68
N GLY A 59 -8.96 -6.05 7.85
CA GLY A 59 -9.75 -7.23 8.18
C GLY A 59 -8.97 -8.25 9.00
N SER A 60 -9.67 -9.28 9.43
CA SER A 60 -9.11 -10.41 10.18
C SER A 60 -9.27 -11.71 9.43
N THR A 61 -8.33 -12.62 9.62
CA THR A 61 -8.53 -14.05 9.32
C THR A 61 -8.72 -14.81 10.63
N SER A 62 -8.81 -16.14 10.56
CA SER A 62 -8.84 -17.01 11.74
C SER A 62 -7.67 -16.79 12.70
N HIS A 63 -6.51 -16.33 12.21
CA HIS A 63 -5.27 -16.24 13.02
C HIS A 63 -4.70 -14.84 13.15
N TRP A 64 -5.07 -13.91 12.26
CA TRP A 64 -4.37 -12.64 12.12
C TRP A 64 -5.34 -11.48 11.99
N HIS A 65 -5.07 -10.39 12.70
CA HIS A 65 -5.52 -9.06 12.29
C HIS A 65 -4.54 -8.50 11.28
N LEU A 66 -5.05 -7.99 10.16
CA LEU A 66 -4.24 -7.54 9.03
C LEU A 66 -4.34 -6.03 8.87
N PHE A 67 -3.20 -5.42 8.53
CA PHE A 67 -3.09 -3.99 8.31
C PHE A 67 -2.25 -3.69 7.08
N LEU A 68 -2.57 -2.61 6.38
CA LEU A 68 -1.80 -2.09 5.26
C LEU A 68 -1.37 -0.65 5.53
N LYS A 69 -0.18 -0.27 5.08
CA LYS A 69 0.31 1.11 5.13
C LYS A 69 0.84 1.49 3.76
N LYS A 70 0.24 2.51 3.14
CA LYS A 70 0.79 3.14 1.94
C LYS A 70 1.79 4.22 2.35
N GLU A 71 2.98 4.18 1.77
CA GLU A 71 3.97 5.26 1.88
C GLU A 71 4.23 5.84 0.51
N THR A 72 3.98 7.15 0.38
CA THR A 72 4.24 7.91 -0.84
C THR A 72 5.52 8.72 -0.67
N ARG A 73 6.40 8.66 -1.67
CA ARG A 73 7.65 9.41 -1.75
C ARG A 73 7.66 10.22 -3.04
N LYS A 74 8.09 11.46 -2.95
CA LYS A 74 8.28 12.32 -4.13
C LYS A 74 9.72 12.22 -4.61
N ALA A 75 9.94 11.92 -5.88
CA ALA A 75 11.24 11.98 -6.52
C ALA A 75 11.09 12.51 -7.94
N VAL A 76 11.76 13.64 -8.23
CA VAL A 76 11.87 14.25 -9.56
C VAL A 76 10.51 14.32 -10.28
N ASP A 77 9.63 15.19 -9.79
CA ASP A 77 8.28 15.46 -10.31
C ASP A 77 7.34 14.24 -10.43
N LYS A 78 7.67 13.13 -9.76
CA LYS A 78 6.84 11.93 -9.70
C LYS A 78 6.64 11.47 -8.26
N ASP A 79 5.42 11.02 -7.98
CA ASP A 79 5.05 10.39 -6.73
C ASP A 79 5.16 8.87 -6.91
N PHE A 80 5.97 8.23 -6.08
CA PHE A 80 6.09 6.78 -5.98
C PHE A 80 5.43 6.33 -4.70
N SER A 81 4.47 5.41 -4.77
CA SER A 81 3.87 4.85 -3.58
C SER A 81 4.22 3.37 -3.43
N THR A 82 4.28 2.91 -2.19
CA THR A 82 4.57 1.52 -1.84
C THR A 82 3.66 1.10 -0.70
N ILE A 83 3.02 -0.05 -0.84
CA ILE A 83 2.11 -0.60 0.17
C ILE A 83 2.84 -1.69 0.96
N PHE A 84 2.85 -1.54 2.29
CA PHE A 84 3.43 -2.48 3.23
C PHE A 84 2.34 -3.19 4.02
N GLY A 85 2.47 -4.51 4.16
CA GLY A 85 1.55 -5.34 4.95
C GLY A 85 2.08 -5.75 6.31
N TYR A 86 1.20 -5.70 7.31
CA TYR A 86 1.49 -6.06 8.69
C TYR A 86 0.44 -7.02 9.24
N LYS A 87 0.83 -7.86 10.18
CA LYS A 87 -0.06 -8.79 10.88
C LYS A 87 0.14 -8.79 12.39
N ILE A 88 -0.95 -8.90 13.14
CA ILE A 88 -0.97 -9.05 14.60
C ILE A 88 -1.70 -10.37 14.91
N PRO A 89 -1.16 -11.26 15.76
CA PRO A 89 -1.85 -12.51 16.11
C PRO A 89 -3.19 -12.22 16.79
N ARG A 90 -4.25 -12.92 16.36
CA ARG A 90 -5.60 -12.75 16.89
C ARG A 90 -5.72 -13.11 18.37
N ASP A 91 -5.06 -14.20 18.77
CA ASP A 91 -5.13 -14.72 20.15
C ASP A 91 -4.45 -13.81 21.19
N PHE A 92 -3.66 -12.84 20.74
CA PHE A 92 -2.92 -11.92 21.61
C PHE A 92 -3.38 -10.46 21.49
N SER A 93 -4.44 -10.20 20.72
CA SER A 93 -5.02 -8.86 20.67
C SER A 93 -6.54 -8.85 20.54
N ASN A 94 -7.19 -8.11 21.43
CA ASN A 94 -8.62 -7.88 21.34
C ASN A 94 -8.93 -6.75 20.33
N ILE A 95 -10.00 -6.92 19.57
CA ILE A 95 -10.50 -5.91 18.63
C ILE A 95 -11.98 -5.63 18.85
N GLU A 96 -12.35 -4.35 18.90
CA GLU A 96 -13.74 -3.91 18.84
C GLU A 96 -14.09 -3.42 17.43
N ASN A 97 -15.26 -3.83 16.92
CA ASN A 97 -15.78 -3.51 15.58
C ASN A 97 -14.93 -4.06 14.41
N GLY A 98 -14.18 -5.15 14.66
CA GLY A 98 -13.47 -5.88 13.61
C GLY A 98 -14.39 -6.69 12.70
N TRP A 99 -13.97 -6.91 11.47
CA TRP A 99 -14.62 -7.82 10.52
C TRP A 99 -13.65 -8.89 9.99
N GLU A 100 -14.22 -9.99 9.53
CA GLU A 100 -13.51 -11.07 8.84
C GLU A 100 -13.26 -10.73 7.37
N LEU A 101 -12.12 -11.18 6.86
CA LEU A 101 -11.70 -11.04 5.48
C LEU A 101 -11.77 -12.41 4.78
N SER A 102 -12.52 -12.46 3.68
CA SER A 102 -12.58 -13.63 2.81
C SER A 102 -11.49 -13.55 1.74
N LEU A 103 -10.56 -14.50 1.75
CA LEU A 103 -9.48 -14.63 0.75
C LEU A 103 -9.92 -15.51 -0.43
N PRO A 104 -9.35 -15.36 -1.65
CA PRO A 104 -8.21 -14.52 -2.03
C PRO A 104 -8.53 -13.29 -2.92
N ALA A 105 -9.79 -12.91 -3.08
CA ALA A 105 -10.22 -12.09 -4.22
C ALA A 105 -10.42 -10.59 -3.96
N VAL A 106 -9.78 -10.00 -2.94
CA VAL A 106 -10.01 -8.59 -2.59
C VAL A 106 -8.76 -7.76 -2.85
N ALA A 107 -8.82 -6.89 -3.86
CA ALA A 107 -7.90 -5.77 -3.99
C ALA A 107 -8.31 -4.70 -2.99
N ILE A 108 -7.38 -4.28 -2.12
CA ILE A 108 -7.67 -3.35 -1.05
C ILE A 108 -6.89 -2.06 -1.28
N ASN A 109 -7.61 -0.94 -1.33
CA ASN A 109 -7.00 0.39 -1.25
C ASN A 109 -6.92 0.78 0.25
N PRO A 110 -5.72 0.89 0.83
CA PRO A 110 -5.56 1.19 2.25
C PRO A 110 -6.13 2.54 2.66
N ASP A 111 -6.28 3.49 1.74
CA ASP A 111 -6.83 4.83 2.03
C ASP A 111 -8.33 4.78 2.35
N ASN A 112 -9.04 3.78 1.84
CA ASN A 112 -10.47 3.58 2.08
C ASN A 112 -10.76 2.84 3.39
N CYS A 113 -9.70 2.39 4.08
CA CYS A 113 -9.81 1.60 5.28
C CYS A 113 -9.70 2.48 6.55
N PRO A 114 -10.34 2.07 7.66
CA PRO A 114 -10.30 2.86 8.87
C PRO A 114 -8.95 2.81 9.58
N GLU A 115 -8.68 3.88 10.29
CA GLU A 115 -7.66 3.92 11.33
C GLU A 115 -8.22 3.38 12.64
N VAL A 116 -7.32 2.93 13.50
CA VAL A 116 -7.63 2.62 14.90
C VAL A 116 -8.03 3.90 15.61
N THR A 117 -9.20 3.89 16.26
CA THR A 117 -9.72 5.05 17.02
C THR A 117 -9.21 5.07 18.45
N ARG A 118 -8.97 3.90 19.04
CA ARG A 118 -8.48 3.76 20.41
C ARG A 118 -7.61 2.53 20.56
N TYR A 119 -6.59 2.64 21.41
CA TYR A 119 -5.82 1.50 21.90
C TYR A 119 -6.12 1.28 23.38
N SER A 120 -6.17 0.04 23.82
CA SER A 120 -6.22 -0.29 25.26
C SER A 120 -5.00 0.29 25.99
N ASP A 121 -5.13 0.56 27.29
CA ASP A 121 -4.06 1.14 28.10
C ASP A 121 -2.84 0.21 28.18
N ASP A 122 -3.09 -1.09 28.33
CA ASP A 122 -2.09 -2.15 28.39
C ASP A 122 -1.53 -2.55 27.01
N LYS A 123 -2.06 -1.99 25.92
CA LYS A 123 -1.72 -2.31 24.52
C LYS A 123 -1.93 -3.78 24.17
N THR A 124 -2.96 -4.42 24.73
CA THR A 124 -3.42 -5.76 24.31
C THR A 124 -4.63 -5.71 23.38
N GLY A 125 -5.05 -4.53 22.94
CA GLY A 125 -6.19 -4.42 22.04
C GLY A 125 -6.37 -3.03 21.44
N PHE A 126 -7.32 -2.95 20.51
CA PHE A 126 -7.65 -1.73 19.78
C PHE A 126 -9.11 -1.72 19.31
N SER A 127 -9.63 -0.52 19.05
CA SER A 127 -11.01 -0.31 18.58
C SER A 127 -11.00 0.37 17.21
N LEU A 128 -11.94 -0.01 16.36
CA LEU A 128 -12.21 0.66 15.07
C LEU A 128 -13.46 1.55 15.19
N PRO A 129 -13.67 2.51 14.25
CA PRO A 129 -14.92 3.23 14.15
C PRO A 129 -16.11 2.26 14.00
N GLN A 130 -17.25 2.59 14.58
CA GLN A 130 -18.48 1.83 14.38
C GLN A 130 -19.09 2.13 13.00
N GLY A 131 -19.69 1.12 12.37
CA GLY A 131 -20.51 1.29 11.17
C GLY A 131 -20.21 0.27 10.07
N THR A 132 -21.26 -0.25 9.44
CA THR A 132 -21.16 -1.18 8.31
C THR A 132 -20.65 -0.50 7.02
N GLU A 133 -20.92 0.79 6.85
CA GLU A 133 -20.45 1.58 5.70
C GLU A 133 -18.92 1.62 5.62
N ILE A 134 -18.24 1.79 6.75
CA ILE A 134 -16.77 1.87 6.82
C ILE A 134 -16.14 0.53 6.44
N ALA A 135 -16.72 -0.57 6.94
CA ALA A 135 -16.29 -1.91 6.57
C ALA A 135 -16.45 -2.13 5.05
N ALA A 136 -17.61 -1.78 4.49
CA ALA A 136 -17.88 -1.88 3.06
C ALA A 136 -16.82 -1.12 2.24
N ARG A 137 -16.56 0.16 2.54
CA ARG A 137 -15.56 0.97 1.82
C ARG A 137 -14.17 0.33 1.74
N CYS A 138 -13.78 -0.44 2.76
CA CYS A 138 -12.46 -1.06 2.82
C CYS A 138 -12.35 -2.36 2.00
N ILE A 139 -13.38 -3.22 2.04
CA ILE A 139 -13.33 -4.57 1.45
C ILE A 139 -14.15 -4.72 0.16
N SER A 140 -14.91 -3.70 -0.24
CA SER A 140 -15.78 -3.76 -1.41
C SER A 140 -16.19 -2.37 -1.93
N GLN A 141 -16.06 -2.17 -3.24
CA GLN A 141 -17.16 -1.62 -4.02
C GLN A 141 -17.69 -2.74 -4.91
#